data_AF-A0A7V4J2A6-F1
#
_entry.id   AF-A0A7V4J2A6-F1
#
_cell.length_a   1.000
_cell.length_b   1.000
_cell.length_c   1.000
_cell.angle_alpha   90.00
_cell.angle_beta   90.00
_cell.angle_gamma   90.00
#
_symmetry.space_group_name_H-M   'P 1'
#
loop_
_entity.id
_entity.type
_entity.pdbx_description
1 polymer ?
#
loop_
_entity_poly.entity_id
_entity_poly.type
_entity_poly.pdbx_seq_one_letter_code
_entity_poly.pdbx_strand_id
1 'polypeptide(L)'
;MMRASVPEFGRFFNEEEIRKRARVAVIGTTVARELFEGKDPVGQYVKLNRIPFLVIGVLPEKSGPGWHDVNDVVIVPLSTAMYRLLGKTRLDSVDVEVKSAGLLQKTQEEIKELFVSRHFSRNPDEIVDIRDMTELQAAITKTTRTMSILLGVVSAVSLLVGGIGIMNIMLVSVVERTREIGLRKALGATRNDILSQFLVEAVVLTTTGGLIGLVVGGGTAYLVGRIAQWPILLSFWSIVIAVLFSALVGIIFGVWPARRASTLDPIVALRYE
;
A
#
# COMPACT_ATOMS: atom_id res chain seq x y z
N MET A 1 -14.93 -9.05 -12.95
CA MET A 1 -13.64 -8.44 -13.37
C MET A 1 -13.34 -8.51 -14.88
N MET A 2 -13.84 -9.47 -15.67
CA MET A 2 -13.53 -9.53 -17.13
C MET A 2 -14.37 -8.61 -18.02
N ARG A 3 -15.56 -8.16 -17.57
CA ARG A 3 -16.43 -7.30 -18.39
C ARG A 3 -16.01 -5.82 -18.41
N ALA A 4 -15.06 -5.43 -17.55
CA ALA A 4 -14.60 -4.05 -17.39
C ALA A 4 -13.22 -3.76 -17.98
N SER A 5 -12.48 -4.78 -18.45
CA SER A 5 -11.22 -4.54 -19.16
C SER A 5 -11.47 -4.46 -20.66
N VAL A 6 -11.73 -3.25 -21.15
CA VAL A 6 -11.69 -2.94 -22.57
C VAL A 6 -10.24 -3.07 -23.04
N PRO A 7 -9.94 -3.81 -24.13
CA PRO A 7 -8.60 -3.87 -24.69
C PRO A 7 -8.08 -2.45 -24.96
N GLU A 8 -6.83 -2.20 -24.58
CA GLU A 8 -6.15 -0.93 -24.84
C GLU A 8 -5.91 -0.74 -26.34
N PHE A 9 -5.59 -1.84 -27.03
CA PHE A 9 -5.45 -1.90 -28.48
C PHE A 9 -6.42 -2.93 -29.07
N GLY A 10 -6.97 -2.61 -30.24
CA GLY A 10 -7.90 -3.48 -30.96
C GLY A 10 -9.29 -3.51 -30.33
N ARG A 11 -9.90 -4.70 -30.25
CA ARG A 11 -11.26 -4.90 -29.74
C ARG A 11 -11.44 -6.25 -29.07
N PHE A 12 -12.52 -6.37 -28.31
CA PHE A 12 -12.98 -7.66 -27.80
C PHE A 12 -13.75 -8.44 -28.88
N PHE A 13 -13.90 -9.75 -28.69
CA PHE A 13 -14.74 -10.57 -29.57
C PHE A 13 -16.23 -10.31 -29.32
N ASN A 14 -17.04 -10.42 -30.37
CA ASN A 14 -18.48 -10.19 -30.31
C ASN A 14 -19.30 -11.50 -30.20
N GLU A 15 -20.62 -11.38 -30.00
CA GLU A 15 -21.50 -12.55 -29.87
C GLU A 15 -21.55 -13.44 -31.12
N GLU A 16 -21.36 -12.86 -32.30
CA GLU A 16 -21.34 -13.62 -33.55
C GLU A 16 -20.09 -14.50 -33.65
N GLU A 17 -18.92 -13.97 -33.26
CA GLU A 17 -17.66 -14.69 -33.19
C GLU A 17 -17.70 -15.82 -32.15
N ILE A 18 -18.37 -15.59 -31.01
CA ILE A 18 -18.66 -16.64 -30.03
C ILE A 18 -19.55 -17.72 -30.66
N ARG A 19 -20.66 -17.37 -31.32
CA ARG A 19 -21.58 -18.36 -31.93
C ARG A 19 -20.92 -19.15 -33.07
N LYS A 20 -20.15 -18.48 -33.94
CA LYS A 20 -19.45 -19.08 -35.07
C LYS A 20 -18.18 -19.85 -34.68
N ARG A 21 -17.82 -19.87 -33.39
CA ARG A 21 -16.57 -20.47 -32.89
C ARG A 21 -15.35 -19.95 -33.64
N ALA A 22 -15.30 -18.62 -33.81
CA ALA A 22 -14.24 -17.95 -34.52
C ALA A 22 -12.89 -18.17 -33.81
N ARG A 23 -11.82 -18.28 -34.60
CA ARG A 23 -10.44 -18.44 -34.10
C ARG A 23 -9.81 -17.07 -33.88
N VAL A 24 -10.33 -16.35 -32.89
CA VAL A 24 -9.84 -15.04 -32.48
C VAL A 24 -9.35 -15.09 -31.03
N ALA A 25 -8.35 -14.28 -30.71
CA ALA A 25 -7.75 -14.20 -29.38
C ALA A 25 -7.53 -12.74 -28.96
N VAL A 26 -7.67 -12.50 -27.66
CA VAL A 26 -7.26 -11.27 -26.99
C VAL A 26 -6.12 -11.65 -26.03
N ILE A 27 -5.00 -10.94 -26.07
CA ILE A 27 -3.79 -11.30 -25.33
C ILE A 27 -3.47 -10.28 -24.24
N GLY A 28 -2.77 -10.68 -23.19
CA GLY A 28 -2.21 -9.76 -22.20
C GLY A 28 -0.89 -9.13 -22.65
N THR A 29 -0.44 -8.10 -21.93
CA THR A 29 0.74 -7.30 -22.30
C THR A 29 2.04 -8.09 -22.26
N THR A 30 2.19 -9.05 -21.34
CA THR A 30 3.38 -9.93 -21.31
C THR A 30 3.46 -10.79 -22.56
N VAL A 31 2.37 -11.46 -22.93
CA VAL A 31 2.29 -12.28 -24.16
C VAL A 31 2.59 -11.44 -25.40
N ALA A 32 2.04 -10.22 -25.47
CA ALA A 32 2.29 -9.30 -26.57
C ALA A 32 3.79 -8.96 -26.69
N ARG A 33 4.44 -8.63 -25.56
CA ARG A 33 5.86 -8.27 -25.51
C ARG A 33 6.77 -9.44 -25.90
N GLU A 34 6.50 -10.62 -25.37
CA GLU A 34 7.35 -11.80 -25.57
C GLU A 34 7.22 -12.41 -26.96
N LEU A 35 6.00 -12.45 -27.54
CA LEU A 35 5.79 -13.08 -28.83
C LEU A 35 5.97 -12.15 -30.03
N PHE A 36 5.83 -10.84 -29.84
CA PHE A 36 5.83 -9.88 -30.95
C PHE A 36 6.97 -8.85 -30.89
N GLU A 37 7.83 -8.88 -29.87
CA GLU A 37 9.06 -8.08 -29.76
C GLU A 37 8.86 -6.57 -30.07
N GLY A 38 7.72 -6.01 -29.65
CA GLY A 38 7.37 -4.61 -29.89
C GLY A 38 6.71 -4.30 -31.24
N LYS A 39 6.45 -5.30 -32.09
CA LYS A 39 5.57 -5.16 -33.27
C LYS A 39 4.10 -5.16 -32.84
N ASP A 40 3.25 -4.51 -33.63
CA ASP A 40 1.80 -4.51 -33.39
C ASP A 40 1.26 -5.95 -33.48
N PRO A 41 0.77 -6.53 -32.37
CA PRO A 41 0.27 -7.90 -32.35
C PRO A 41 -1.12 -8.02 -32.99
N VAL A 42 -1.87 -6.91 -33.11
CA VAL A 42 -3.24 -6.94 -33.65
C VAL A 42 -3.19 -7.26 -35.14
N GLY A 43 -4.02 -8.22 -35.56
CA GLY A 43 -4.04 -8.72 -36.93
C GLY A 43 -3.04 -9.85 -37.21
N GLN A 44 -2.16 -10.17 -36.26
CA GLN A 44 -1.24 -11.29 -36.38
C GLN A 44 -1.81 -12.59 -35.80
N TYR A 45 -1.14 -13.71 -36.06
CA TYR A 45 -1.57 -15.03 -35.59
C TYR A 45 -0.71 -15.55 -34.43
N VAL A 46 -1.37 -16.04 -33.38
CA VAL A 46 -0.75 -16.82 -32.30
C VAL A 46 -1.21 -18.28 -32.40
N LYS A 47 -0.33 -19.24 -32.09
CA LYS A 47 -0.68 -20.67 -32.10
C LYS A 47 -0.97 -21.15 -30.69
N LEU A 48 -2.20 -21.60 -30.46
CA LEU A 48 -2.62 -22.26 -29.22
C LEU A 48 -2.82 -23.75 -29.51
N ASN A 49 -2.07 -24.64 -28.87
CA ASN A 49 -2.09 -26.08 -29.16
C ASN A 49 -2.01 -26.40 -30.67
N ARG A 50 -1.08 -25.75 -31.38
CA ARG A 50 -0.87 -25.86 -32.84
C ARG A 50 -1.99 -25.31 -33.72
N ILE A 51 -3.03 -24.70 -33.15
CA ILE A 51 -4.13 -24.08 -33.89
C ILE A 51 -3.89 -22.57 -33.97
N PRO A 52 -3.93 -21.95 -35.17
CA PRO A 52 -3.73 -20.51 -35.31
C PRO A 52 -4.99 -19.73 -34.90
N PHE A 53 -4.80 -18.69 -34.08
CA PHE A 53 -5.79 -17.72 -33.66
C PHE A 53 -5.35 -16.32 -34.07
N LEU A 54 -6.27 -15.55 -34.66
CA LEU A 54 -6.04 -14.15 -35.00
C LEU A 54 -6.11 -13.30 -33.72
N VAL A 55 -5.06 -12.56 -33.43
CA VAL A 55 -5.05 -11.60 -32.33
C VAL A 55 -5.86 -10.38 -32.75
N ILE A 56 -6.92 -10.07 -32.01
CA ILE A 56 -7.84 -8.95 -32.30
C ILE A 56 -7.77 -7.83 -31.27
N GLY A 57 -7.05 -8.03 -30.16
CA GLY A 57 -6.84 -7.00 -29.16
C GLY A 57 -5.83 -7.38 -28.08
N VAL A 58 -5.36 -6.35 -27.36
CA VAL A 58 -4.40 -6.46 -26.26
C VAL A 58 -5.04 -5.84 -25.01
N LEU A 59 -5.04 -6.58 -23.90
CA LEU A 59 -5.54 -6.09 -22.63
C LEU A 59 -4.61 -5.02 -22.03
N PRO A 60 -5.16 -4.05 -21.29
CA PRO A 60 -4.34 -3.09 -20.55
C PRO A 60 -3.50 -3.82 -19.50
N GLU A 61 -2.30 -3.28 -19.24
CA GLU A 61 -1.41 -3.81 -18.22
C GLU A 61 -2.06 -3.73 -16.83
N LYS A 62 -2.07 -4.86 -16.13
CA LYS A 62 -2.55 -4.95 -14.75
C LYS A 62 -1.36 -5.19 -13.82
N SER A 63 -1.30 -4.41 -12.75
CA SER A 63 -0.35 -4.67 -11.66
C SER A 63 -0.83 -5.91 -10.89
N GLY A 64 -0.02 -6.96 -10.90
CA GLY A 64 -0.24 -8.18 -10.14
C GLY A 64 0.69 -8.29 -8.93
N PRO A 65 0.39 -9.18 -7.98
CA PRO A 65 1.37 -9.55 -6.96
C PRO A 65 2.60 -10.17 -7.64
N GLY A 66 3.81 -9.73 -7.26
CA GLY A 66 5.06 -10.04 -7.98
C GLY A 66 5.47 -11.52 -8.08
N TRP A 67 4.69 -12.45 -7.49
CA TRP A 67 4.89 -13.89 -7.61
C TRP A 67 4.15 -14.54 -8.80
N HIS A 68 3.24 -13.83 -9.47
CA HIS A 68 2.50 -14.36 -10.61
C HIS A 68 2.24 -13.27 -11.64
N ASP A 69 2.55 -13.54 -12.91
CA ASP A 69 2.30 -12.60 -13.99
C ASP A 69 0.81 -12.64 -14.38
N VAL A 70 0.07 -11.65 -13.92
CA VAL A 70 -1.36 -11.48 -14.24
C VAL A 70 -1.61 -11.06 -15.70
N ASN A 71 -0.56 -10.68 -16.44
CA ASN A 71 -0.61 -10.28 -17.83
C ASN A 71 -0.15 -11.38 -18.79
N ASP A 72 0.35 -12.51 -18.28
CA ASP A 72 0.63 -13.70 -19.09
C ASP A 72 -0.66 -14.52 -19.32
N VAL A 73 -1.54 -13.98 -20.17
CA VAL A 73 -2.87 -14.56 -20.43
C VAL A 73 -3.27 -14.46 -21.89
N VAL A 74 -3.95 -15.49 -22.39
CA VAL A 74 -4.63 -15.49 -23.69
C VAL A 74 -6.09 -15.84 -23.51
N ILE A 75 -6.97 -14.96 -23.97
CA ILE A 75 -8.42 -15.09 -23.88
C ILE A 75 -8.98 -15.39 -25.27
N VAL A 76 -9.78 -16.45 -25.36
CA VAL A 76 -10.47 -16.86 -26.58
C VAL A 76 -11.96 -17.07 -26.30
N PRO A 77 -12.85 -17.05 -27.32
CA PRO A 77 -14.26 -17.34 -27.14
C PRO A 77 -14.48 -18.72 -26.50
N LEU A 78 -15.35 -18.78 -25.49
CA LEU A 78 -15.62 -20.00 -24.71
C LEU A 78 -15.99 -21.20 -25.58
N SER A 79 -16.90 -21.00 -26.52
CA SER A 79 -17.34 -22.02 -27.48
C SER A 79 -16.19 -22.54 -28.37
N THR A 80 -15.24 -21.68 -28.73
CA THR A 80 -14.04 -22.04 -29.49
C THR A 80 -13.08 -22.86 -28.62
N ALA A 81 -12.85 -22.45 -27.37
CA ALA A 81 -12.01 -23.19 -26.44
C ALA A 81 -12.55 -24.60 -26.17
N MET A 82 -13.83 -24.70 -25.80
CA MET A 82 -14.48 -25.97 -25.48
C MET A 82 -14.43 -26.95 -26.65
N TYR A 83 -14.71 -26.49 -27.87
CA TYR A 83 -14.81 -27.38 -29.04
C TYR A 83 -13.46 -27.64 -29.72
N ARG A 84 -12.62 -26.62 -29.91
CA ARG A 84 -11.39 -26.71 -30.73
C ARG A 84 -10.11 -26.93 -29.93
N LEU A 85 -10.05 -26.53 -28.66
CA LEU A 85 -8.83 -26.61 -27.85
C LEU A 85 -8.88 -27.73 -26.80
N LEU A 86 -9.99 -27.81 -26.06
CA LEU A 86 -10.08 -28.63 -24.85
C LEU A 86 -10.90 -29.92 -25.05
N GLY A 87 -11.82 -29.95 -26.02
CA GLY A 87 -12.70 -31.10 -26.24
C GLY A 87 -13.62 -31.40 -25.05
N LYS A 88 -14.02 -30.37 -24.29
CA LYS A 88 -14.83 -30.50 -23.06
C LYS A 88 -16.22 -29.90 -23.26
N THR A 89 -17.22 -30.50 -22.64
CA THR A 89 -18.61 -29.99 -22.59
C THR A 89 -18.98 -29.37 -21.24
N ARG A 90 -18.10 -29.45 -20.25
CA ARG A 90 -18.27 -28.86 -18.91
C ARG A 90 -17.37 -27.65 -18.71
N LEU A 91 -17.86 -26.68 -17.93
CA LEU A 91 -17.11 -25.51 -17.51
C LEU A 91 -16.28 -25.86 -16.28
N ASP A 92 -15.05 -25.35 -16.22
CA ASP A 92 -14.19 -25.53 -15.06
C ASP A 92 -14.52 -24.51 -13.94
N SER A 93 -14.95 -23.28 -14.30
CA SER A 93 -15.42 -22.25 -13.36
C SER A 93 -16.32 -21.21 -14.05
N VAL A 94 -17.07 -20.44 -13.26
CA VAL A 94 -17.91 -19.33 -13.72
C VAL A 94 -17.71 -18.14 -12.79
N ASP A 95 -17.25 -17.02 -13.34
CA ASP A 95 -17.15 -15.76 -12.60
C ASP A 95 -18.49 -15.02 -12.61
N VAL A 96 -18.96 -14.63 -11.43
CA VAL A 96 -20.19 -13.83 -11.26
C VAL A 96 -19.84 -12.49 -10.62
N GLU A 97 -20.31 -11.41 -11.22
CA GLU A 97 -20.11 -10.05 -10.70
C GLU A 97 -21.39 -9.55 -10.04
N VAL A 98 -21.28 -9.20 -8.76
CA VAL A 98 -22.42 -8.72 -7.95
C VAL A 98 -22.44 -7.19 -7.96
N LYS A 99 -23.63 -6.60 -8.07
CA LYS A 99 -23.81 -5.12 -8.16
C LYS A 99 -23.29 -4.37 -6.94
N SER A 100 -23.31 -4.98 -5.75
CA SER A 100 -22.83 -4.37 -4.51
C SER A 100 -22.37 -5.44 -3.51
N ALA A 101 -21.44 -5.07 -2.64
CA ALA A 101 -20.91 -5.97 -1.62
C ALA A 101 -21.99 -6.46 -0.63
N GLY A 102 -22.99 -5.61 -0.33
CA GLY A 102 -24.09 -5.97 0.57
C GLY A 102 -25.03 -7.06 0.01
N LEU A 103 -24.95 -7.37 -1.30
CA LEU A 103 -25.72 -8.43 -1.93
C LEU A 103 -24.95 -9.74 -2.09
N LEU A 104 -23.64 -9.77 -1.78
CA LEU A 104 -22.79 -10.94 -2.03
C LEU A 104 -23.38 -12.21 -1.40
N GLN A 105 -23.63 -12.18 -0.09
CA GLN A 105 -24.10 -13.36 0.64
C GLN A 105 -25.45 -13.85 0.11
N LYS A 106 -26.39 -12.91 -0.13
CA LYS A 106 -27.69 -13.25 -0.71
C LYS A 106 -27.57 -13.85 -2.11
N THR A 107 -26.72 -13.27 -2.97
CA THR A 107 -26.48 -13.79 -4.32
C THR A 107 -25.81 -15.16 -4.29
N GLN A 108 -24.90 -15.42 -3.35
CA GLN A 108 -24.30 -16.75 -3.16
C GLN A 108 -25.36 -17.79 -2.78
N GLU A 109 -26.25 -17.46 -1.84
CA GLU A 109 -27.37 -18.33 -1.44
C GLU A 109 -28.31 -18.62 -2.63
N GLU A 110 -28.73 -17.59 -3.36
CA GLU A 110 -29.58 -17.72 -4.55
C GLU A 110 -28.93 -18.60 -5.64
N ILE A 111 -27.60 -18.49 -5.83
CA ILE A 111 -26.86 -19.36 -6.77
C ILE A 111 -26.88 -20.81 -6.27
N LYS A 112 -26.60 -21.06 -4.98
CA LYS A 112 -26.64 -22.42 -4.41
C LYS A 112 -28.02 -23.07 -4.59
N GLU A 113 -29.09 -22.33 -4.29
CA GLU A 113 -30.47 -22.81 -4.48
C GLU A 113 -30.80 -23.13 -5.96
N LEU A 114 -30.32 -22.29 -6.89
CA LEU A 114 -30.50 -22.53 -8.32
C LEU A 114 -29.81 -23.82 -8.78
N PHE A 115 -28.61 -24.12 -8.27
CA PHE A 115 -27.89 -25.35 -8.63
C PHE A 115 -28.54 -26.59 -8.00
N VAL A 116 -29.00 -26.52 -6.75
CA VAL A 116 -29.74 -27.62 -6.10
C VAL A 116 -31.02 -27.95 -6.87
N SER A 117 -31.80 -26.94 -7.25
CA SER A 117 -33.06 -27.13 -7.98
C SER A 117 -32.88 -27.67 -9.39
N ARG A 118 -31.77 -27.37 -10.08
CA ARG A 118 -31.51 -27.85 -11.45
C ARG A 118 -30.76 -29.19 -11.52
N HIS A 119 -29.91 -29.50 -10.55
CA HIS A 119 -29.07 -30.70 -10.57
C HIS A 119 -29.55 -31.82 -9.63
N PHE A 120 -30.67 -31.63 -8.91
CA PHE A 120 -31.31 -32.65 -8.07
C PHE A 120 -30.40 -33.30 -7.01
N SER A 121 -29.40 -32.58 -6.49
CA SER A 121 -28.58 -33.07 -5.36
C SER A 121 -29.13 -32.60 -4.02
N ARG A 122 -28.95 -33.42 -2.99
CA ARG A 122 -29.34 -33.09 -1.61
C ARG A 122 -28.38 -32.12 -0.91
N ASN A 123 -27.18 -31.93 -1.45
CA ASN A 123 -26.14 -31.08 -0.87
C ASN A 123 -25.57 -30.09 -1.92
N PRO A 124 -25.83 -28.77 -1.81
CA PRO A 124 -25.28 -27.75 -2.71
C PRO A 124 -23.75 -27.70 -2.69
N ASP A 125 -23.14 -27.90 -1.53
CA ASP A 125 -21.69 -27.73 -1.33
C ASP A 125 -20.86 -28.86 -1.99
N GLU A 126 -21.52 -29.95 -2.41
CA GLU A 126 -20.89 -31.02 -3.21
C GLU A 126 -20.90 -30.73 -4.72
N ILE A 127 -21.72 -29.77 -5.18
CA ILE A 127 -21.89 -29.46 -6.61
C ILE A 127 -21.09 -28.21 -7.02
N VAL A 128 -21.08 -27.18 -6.18
CA VAL A 128 -20.48 -25.87 -6.50
C VAL A 128 -19.67 -25.34 -5.32
N ASP A 129 -18.36 -25.18 -5.51
CA ASP A 129 -17.48 -24.41 -4.62
C ASP A 129 -17.59 -22.92 -5.01
N ILE A 130 -18.30 -22.13 -4.22
CA ILE A 130 -18.40 -20.69 -4.42
C ILE A 130 -17.30 -20.01 -3.60
N ARG A 131 -16.30 -19.46 -4.30
CA ARG A 131 -15.21 -18.71 -3.68
C ARG A 131 -15.52 -17.22 -3.69
N ASP A 132 -15.62 -16.61 -2.51
CA ASP A 132 -15.76 -15.16 -2.39
C ASP A 132 -14.39 -14.47 -2.49
N MET A 133 -14.17 -13.74 -3.57
CA MET A 133 -12.97 -12.92 -3.72
C MET A 133 -12.91 -11.78 -2.68
N THR A 134 -14.06 -11.41 -2.08
CA THR A 134 -14.16 -10.39 -1.03
C THR A 134 -13.58 -10.88 0.28
N GLU A 135 -13.74 -12.15 0.64
CA GLU A 135 -13.11 -12.73 1.84
C GLU A 135 -11.58 -12.70 1.72
N LEU A 136 -11.04 -13.02 0.55
CA LEU A 136 -9.61 -12.94 0.29
C LEU A 136 -9.09 -11.49 0.41
N GLN A 137 -9.80 -10.52 -0.19
CA GLN A 137 -9.46 -9.10 -0.05
C GLN A 137 -9.56 -8.62 1.39
N ALA A 138 -10.60 -9.03 2.13
CA ALA A 138 -10.78 -8.69 3.53
C ALA A 138 -9.66 -9.27 4.40
N ALA A 139 -9.25 -10.52 4.16
CA ALA A 139 -8.15 -11.16 4.86
C ALA A 139 -6.80 -10.45 4.62
N ILE A 140 -6.50 -10.09 3.35
CA ILE A 140 -5.30 -9.30 3.01
C ILE A 140 -5.35 -7.94 3.70
N THR A 141 -6.46 -7.22 3.58
CA THR A 141 -6.62 -5.87 4.17
C THR A 141 -6.48 -5.92 5.69
N LYS A 142 -7.08 -6.93 6.35
CA LYS A 142 -6.97 -7.14 7.80
C LYS A 142 -5.53 -7.43 8.21
N THR A 143 -4.82 -8.27 7.46
CA THR A 143 -3.41 -8.59 7.71
C THR A 143 -2.53 -7.36 7.55
N THR A 144 -2.67 -6.62 6.45
CA THR A 144 -1.95 -5.36 6.22
C THR A 144 -2.24 -4.36 7.34
N ARG A 145 -3.51 -4.18 7.73
CA ARG A 145 -3.88 -3.28 8.82
C ARG A 145 -3.23 -3.69 10.15
N THR A 146 -3.20 -4.99 10.44
CA THR A 146 -2.60 -5.53 11.67
C THR A 146 -1.09 -5.27 11.69
N MET A 147 -0.39 -5.55 10.59
CA MET A 147 1.03 -5.25 10.44
C MET A 147 1.33 -3.74 10.55
N SER A 148 0.50 -2.89 9.94
CA SER A 148 0.62 -1.44 10.06
C SER A 148 0.45 -0.95 11.50
N ILE A 149 -0.49 -1.52 12.26
CA ILE A 149 -0.67 -1.18 13.68
C ILE A 149 0.55 -1.63 14.48
N LEU A 150 1.05 -2.85 14.28
CA LEU A 150 2.24 -3.34 14.98
C LEU A 150 3.46 -2.45 14.72
N LEU A 151 3.72 -2.11 13.45
CA LEU A 151 4.81 -1.19 13.08
C LEU A 151 4.60 0.21 13.65
N GLY A 152 3.36 0.70 13.69
CA GLY A 152 3.00 1.97 14.31
C GLY A 152 3.27 1.98 15.81
N VAL A 153 2.94 0.90 16.53
CA VAL A 153 3.23 0.76 17.97
C VAL A 153 4.73 0.72 18.22
N VAL A 154 5.50 -0.08 17.45
CA VAL A 154 6.96 -0.13 17.56
C VAL A 154 7.56 1.26 17.34
N SER A 155 7.11 1.97 16.30
CA SER A 155 7.54 3.33 15.99
C SER A 155 7.21 4.31 17.13
N ALA A 156 6.02 4.23 17.72
CA ALA A 156 5.61 5.07 18.84
C ALA A 156 6.47 4.81 20.09
N VAL A 157 6.81 3.55 20.38
CA VAL A 157 7.71 3.20 21.50
C VAL A 157 9.11 3.73 21.24
N SER A 158 9.68 3.54 20.03
CA SER A 158 10.99 4.09 19.67
C SER A 158 11.03 5.60 19.80
N LEU A 159 9.96 6.29 19.42
CA LEU A 159 9.84 7.72 19.54
C LEU A 159 9.77 8.18 21.01
N LEU A 160 9.04 7.45 21.85
CA LEU A 160 8.95 7.73 23.28
C LEU A 160 10.35 7.63 23.92
N VAL A 161 11.08 6.54 23.64
CA VAL A 161 12.45 6.34 24.12
C VAL A 161 13.38 7.46 23.62
N GLY A 162 13.28 7.83 22.33
CA GLY A 162 14.03 8.95 21.76
C GLY A 162 13.67 10.30 22.41
N GLY A 163 12.39 10.53 22.69
CA GLY A 163 11.88 11.71 23.37
C GLY A 163 12.41 11.85 24.80
N ILE A 164 12.46 10.76 25.56
CA ILE A 164 13.11 10.74 26.89
C ILE A 164 14.60 11.10 26.76
N GLY A 165 15.28 10.61 25.73
CA GLY A 165 16.67 10.98 25.44
C GLY A 165 16.85 12.48 25.22
N ILE A 166 15.99 13.09 24.39
CA ILE A 166 15.99 14.54 24.15
C ILE A 166 15.76 15.30 25.46
N MET A 167 14.78 14.89 26.25
CA MET A 167 14.48 15.50 27.55
C MET A 167 15.70 15.46 28.48
N ASN A 168 16.40 14.33 28.56
CA ASN A 168 17.59 14.19 29.40
C ASN A 168 18.75 15.07 28.94
N ILE A 169 19.03 15.09 27.64
CA ILE A 169 20.09 15.95 27.08
C ILE A 169 19.78 17.42 27.37
N MET A 170 18.52 17.83 27.17
CA MET A 170 18.07 19.19 27.47
C MET A 170 18.22 19.53 28.96
N LEU A 171 17.93 18.60 29.87
CA LEU A 171 18.12 18.82 31.30
C LEU A 171 19.57 19.03 31.69
N VAL A 172 20.46 18.18 31.17
CA VAL A 172 21.91 18.32 31.40
C VAL A 172 22.39 19.66 30.86
N SER A 173 21.95 20.05 29.66
CA SER A 173 22.31 21.35 29.07
C SER A 173 21.83 22.54 29.92
N VAL A 174 20.64 22.47 30.51
CA VAL A 174 20.13 23.52 31.42
C VAL A 174 21.01 23.63 32.67
N VAL A 175 21.45 22.50 33.22
CA VAL A 175 22.34 22.47 34.39
C VAL A 175 23.70 23.07 34.04
N GLU A 176 24.32 22.67 32.93
CA GLU A 176 25.60 23.21 32.47
C GLU A 176 25.55 24.72 32.18
N ARG A 177 24.44 25.20 31.60
CA ARG A 177 24.24 26.61 31.26
C ARG A 177 23.56 27.43 32.37
N THR A 178 23.46 26.90 33.60
CA THR A 178 22.75 27.57 34.71
C THR A 178 23.23 29.00 34.96
N ARG A 179 24.55 29.22 34.97
CA ARG A 179 25.16 30.53 35.22
C ARG A 179 24.83 31.55 34.13
N GLU A 180 24.82 31.12 32.86
CA GLU A 180 24.44 31.95 31.71
C GLU A 180 22.97 32.37 31.78
N ILE A 181 22.08 31.43 32.13
CA ILE A 181 20.65 31.70 32.32
C ILE A 181 20.43 32.70 33.46
N GLY A 182 21.17 32.56 34.57
CA GLY A 182 21.14 33.47 35.71
C GLY A 182 21.54 34.91 35.33
N LEU A 183 22.63 35.05 34.57
CA LEU A 183 23.09 36.33 34.02
C LEU A 183 22.02 36.99 33.12
N ARG A 184 21.39 36.24 32.21
CA ARG A 184 20.33 36.77 31.34
C ARG A 184 19.14 37.28 32.13
N LYS A 185 18.69 36.54 33.15
CA LYS A 185 17.58 36.98 34.00
C LYS A 185 17.94 38.17 34.88
N ALA A 186 19.17 38.26 35.38
CA ALA A 186 19.65 39.42 36.13
C ALA A 186 19.68 40.70 35.26
N LEU A 187 19.89 40.55 33.94
CA LEU A 187 19.83 41.63 32.96
C LEU A 187 18.39 41.93 32.46
N GLY A 188 17.37 41.24 32.99
CA GLY A 188 15.96 41.52 32.69
C GLY A 188 15.26 40.57 31.73
N ALA A 189 15.88 39.45 31.32
CA ALA A 189 15.20 38.44 30.50
C ALA A 189 13.99 37.84 31.24
N THR A 190 12.84 37.79 30.56
CA THR A 190 11.61 37.26 31.15
C THR A 190 11.63 35.72 31.17
N ARG A 191 10.74 35.11 31.96
CA ARG A 191 10.56 33.65 31.96
C ARG A 191 10.19 33.11 30.58
N ASN A 192 9.42 33.89 29.81
CA ASN A 192 8.98 33.50 28.47
C ASN A 192 10.12 33.54 27.45
N ASP A 193 11.08 34.45 27.61
CA ASP A 193 12.26 34.52 26.73
C ASP A 193 13.11 33.26 26.89
N ILE A 194 13.37 32.86 28.13
CA ILE A 194 14.13 31.64 28.43
C ILE A 194 13.35 30.39 27.99
N LEU A 195 12.04 30.34 28.27
CA LEU A 195 11.19 29.21 27.88
C LEU A 195 11.18 29.03 26.35
N SER A 196 10.95 30.11 25.60
CA SER A 196 10.88 30.07 24.13
C SER A 196 12.22 29.71 23.51
N GLN A 197 13.34 30.20 24.05
CA GLN A 197 14.68 29.85 23.57
C GLN A 197 14.93 28.33 23.66
N PHE A 198 14.70 27.72 24.83
CA PHE A 198 14.92 26.28 25.01
C PHE A 198 13.91 25.44 24.23
N LEU A 199 12.67 25.92 24.06
CA LEU A 199 11.68 25.22 23.25
C LEU A 199 12.06 25.24 21.77
N VAL A 200 12.56 26.37 21.26
CA VAL A 200 13.08 26.48 19.89
C VAL A 200 14.30 25.58 19.70
N GLU A 201 15.23 25.53 20.66
CA GLU A 201 16.39 24.62 20.63
C GLU A 201 15.94 23.15 20.53
N ALA A 202 14.96 22.75 21.33
CA ALA A 202 14.38 21.40 21.29
C ALA A 202 13.72 21.11 19.93
N VAL A 203 12.88 22.03 19.42
CA VAL A 203 12.20 21.85 18.11
C VAL A 203 13.21 21.80 16.97
N VAL A 204 14.25 22.63 16.99
CA VAL A 204 15.30 22.62 15.94
C VAL A 204 16.05 21.29 15.99
N LEU A 205 16.42 20.81 17.17
CA LEU A 205 17.09 19.51 17.34
C LEU A 205 16.21 18.36 16.81
N THR A 206 14.93 18.29 17.21
CA THR A 206 14.06 17.20 16.77
C THR A 206 13.69 17.31 15.29
N THR A 207 13.46 18.51 14.77
CA THR A 207 13.12 18.70 13.36
C THR A 207 14.32 18.34 12.47
N THR A 208 15.53 18.75 12.86
CA THR A 208 16.75 18.38 12.13
C THR A 208 17.00 16.88 12.18
N GLY A 209 16.89 16.27 13.37
CA GLY A 209 16.99 14.81 13.51
C GLY A 209 15.92 14.07 12.70
N GLY A 210 14.69 14.60 12.66
CA GLY A 210 13.58 14.06 11.86
C GLY A 210 13.84 14.15 10.36
N LEU A 211 14.42 15.25 9.87
CA LEU A 211 14.82 15.40 8.47
C LEU A 211 15.95 14.42 8.11
N ILE A 212 16.96 14.27 8.96
CA ILE A 212 18.04 13.30 8.77
C ILE A 212 17.46 11.88 8.76
N GLY A 213 16.59 11.55 9.72
CA GLY A 213 15.89 10.27 9.79
C GLY A 213 15.04 9.99 8.56
N LEU A 214 14.38 11.01 8.00
CA LEU A 214 13.61 10.89 6.77
C LEU A 214 14.50 10.57 5.56
N VAL A 215 15.65 11.23 5.44
CA VAL A 215 16.60 10.95 4.35
C VAL A 215 17.17 9.54 4.47
N VAL A 216 17.60 9.14 5.68
CA VAL A 216 18.15 7.79 5.93
C VAL A 216 17.09 6.72 5.75
N GLY A 217 15.89 6.92 6.27
CA GLY A 217 14.74 6.00 6.15
C GLY A 217 14.23 5.89 4.72
N GLY A 218 14.10 7.00 4.00
CA GLY A 218 13.75 7.03 2.59
C GLY A 218 14.82 6.37 1.71
N GLY A 219 16.10 6.63 2.00
CA GLY A 219 17.22 6.01 1.29
C GLY A 219 17.29 4.50 1.49
N THR A 220 17.08 4.02 2.73
CA THR A 220 17.02 2.58 3.02
C THR A 220 15.80 1.91 2.39
N ALA A 221 14.63 2.55 2.45
CA ALA A 221 13.44 2.06 1.75
C ALA A 221 13.66 1.95 0.23
N TYR A 222 14.32 2.95 -0.37
CA TYR A 222 14.68 2.95 -1.78
C TYR A 222 15.62 1.79 -2.14
N LEU A 223 16.68 1.60 -1.35
CA LEU A 223 17.66 0.54 -1.58
C LEU A 223 17.01 -0.85 -1.46
N VAL A 224 16.21 -1.07 -0.42
CA VAL A 224 15.49 -2.34 -0.21
C VAL A 224 14.50 -2.59 -1.35
N GLY A 225 13.73 -1.59 -1.77
CA GLY A 225 12.77 -1.79 -2.87
C GLY A 225 13.45 -2.09 -4.21
N ARG A 226 14.67 -1.59 -4.45
CA ARG A 226 15.45 -1.97 -5.64
C ARG A 226 15.95 -3.43 -5.58
N ILE A 227 16.40 -3.89 -4.42
CA ILE A 227 16.88 -5.27 -4.23
C ILE A 227 15.72 -6.26 -4.27
N ALA A 228 14.61 -5.94 -3.59
CA ALA A 228 13.44 -6.81 -3.44
C ALA A 228 12.42 -6.69 -4.59
N GLN A 229 12.63 -5.77 -5.55
CA GLN A 229 11.68 -5.45 -6.63
C GLN A 229 10.29 -5.07 -6.10
N TRP A 230 10.23 -4.39 -4.96
CA TRP A 230 8.97 -3.95 -4.33
C TRP A 230 8.60 -2.52 -4.75
N PRO A 231 7.31 -2.24 -5.00
CA PRO A 231 6.86 -0.89 -5.29
C PRO A 231 7.04 0.00 -4.05
N ILE A 232 7.90 1.01 -4.17
CA ILE A 232 8.11 2.02 -3.13
C ILE A 232 7.14 3.17 -3.36
N LEU A 233 6.21 3.37 -2.42
CA LEU A 233 5.24 4.46 -2.46
C LEU A 233 5.55 5.43 -1.33
N LEU A 234 6.30 6.49 -1.64
CA LEU A 234 6.52 7.62 -0.73
C LEU A 234 5.49 8.71 -1.03
N SER A 235 4.56 8.93 -0.11
CA SER A 235 3.57 9.99 -0.22
C SER A 235 4.11 11.30 0.36
N PHE A 236 3.91 12.41 -0.36
CA PHE A 236 4.24 13.75 0.10
C PHE A 236 3.59 14.06 1.47
N TRP A 237 2.34 13.64 1.67
CA TRP A 237 1.63 13.85 2.94
C TRP A 237 2.26 13.10 4.11
N SER A 238 2.81 11.90 3.88
CA SER A 238 3.51 11.14 4.93
C SER A 238 4.78 11.85 5.39
N ILE A 239 5.50 12.51 4.47
CA ILE A 239 6.68 13.32 4.78
C ILE A 239 6.30 14.51 5.66
N VAL A 240 5.27 15.27 5.26
CA VAL A 240 4.80 16.44 6.00
C VAL A 240 4.35 16.05 7.41
N ILE A 241 3.58 14.96 7.54
CA ILE A 241 3.14 14.44 8.84
C ILE A 241 4.34 14.04 9.70
N ALA A 242 5.34 13.36 9.15
CA ALA A 242 6.54 12.95 9.90
C ALA A 242 7.32 14.16 10.46
N VAL A 243 7.51 15.21 9.65
CA VAL A 243 8.21 16.43 10.08
C VAL A 243 7.44 17.16 11.18
N LEU A 244 6.13 17.36 10.98
CA LEU A 244 5.27 17.99 11.99
C LEU A 244 5.24 17.19 13.29
N PHE A 245 5.20 15.86 13.19
CA PHE A 245 5.21 14.99 14.34
C PHE A 245 6.54 15.05 15.10
N SER A 246 7.68 15.14 14.40
CA SER A 246 8.99 15.33 15.05
C SER A 246 9.09 16.67 15.79
N ALA A 247 8.55 17.74 15.21
CA ALA A 247 8.48 19.04 15.88
C ALA A 247 7.61 18.97 17.14
N LEU A 248 6.44 18.31 17.06
CA LEU A 248 5.53 18.11 18.19
C LEU A 248 6.18 17.32 19.34
N VAL A 249 6.97 16.30 19.02
CA VAL A 249 7.75 15.53 20.01
C VAL A 249 8.78 16.43 20.71
N GLY A 250 9.48 17.27 19.96
CA GLY A 250 10.40 18.26 20.52
C GLY A 250 9.72 19.23 21.49
N ILE A 251 8.50 19.67 21.17
CA ILE A 251 7.69 20.50 22.07
C ILE A 251 7.35 19.70 23.34
N ILE A 252 6.76 18.51 23.21
CA ILE A 252 6.30 17.73 24.38
C ILE A 252 7.44 17.44 25.35
N PHE A 253 8.56 16.91 24.85
CA PHE A 253 9.69 16.53 25.69
C PHE A 253 10.60 17.71 26.07
N GLY A 254 10.55 18.83 25.33
CA GLY A 254 11.29 20.06 25.62
C GLY A 254 10.61 20.98 26.63
N VAL A 255 9.28 20.92 26.77
CA VAL A 255 8.52 21.81 27.68
C VAL A 255 8.98 21.67 29.13
N TRP A 256 9.21 20.45 29.62
CA TRP A 256 9.61 20.24 31.02
C TRP A 256 10.98 20.87 31.36
N PRO A 257 12.08 20.57 30.63
CA PRO A 257 13.37 21.21 30.86
C PRO A 257 13.33 22.73 30.61
N ALA A 258 12.64 23.19 29.56
CA ALA A 258 12.52 24.62 29.28
C ALA A 258 11.80 25.36 30.43
N ARG A 259 10.75 24.76 31.01
CA ARG A 259 10.09 25.31 32.21
C ARG A 259 11.04 25.35 33.39
N ARG A 260 11.79 24.27 33.64
CA ARG A 260 12.79 24.21 34.72
C ARG A 260 13.80 25.36 34.60
N ALA A 261 14.37 25.58 33.40
CA ALA A 261 15.27 26.68 33.10
C ALA A 261 14.64 28.07 33.35
N SER A 262 13.41 28.26 32.86
CA SER A 262 12.67 29.53 33.02
C SER A 262 12.35 29.88 34.47
N THR A 263 12.31 28.90 35.38
CA THR A 263 12.03 29.11 36.81
C THR A 263 13.25 29.25 37.71
N LEU A 264 14.48 29.09 37.20
CA LEU A 264 15.71 29.30 37.98
C LEU A 264 15.80 30.71 38.58
N ASP A 265 16.15 30.80 39.87
CA ASP A 265 16.37 32.06 40.57
C ASP A 265 17.74 32.66 40.17
N PRO A 266 17.81 33.93 39.72
CA PRO A 266 19.07 34.57 39.34
C PRO A 266 20.13 34.55 40.44
N ILE A 267 19.71 34.71 41.70
CA ILE A 267 20.63 34.79 42.85
C ILE A 267 21.25 33.41 43.10
N VAL A 268 20.45 32.34 43.01
CA VAL A 268 20.93 30.96 43.17
C VAL A 268 21.81 30.55 42.00
N ALA A 269 21.44 30.93 40.78
CA ALA A 269 22.19 30.59 39.57
C ALA A 269 23.58 31.23 39.49
N LEU A 270 23.78 32.40 40.12
CA LEU A 270 25.08 33.09 40.17
C LEU A 270 25.97 32.64 41.33
N ARG A 271 25.42 31.90 42.29
CA ARG A 271 26.11 31.41 43.49
C ARG A 271 26.64 29.97 43.35
N TYR A 272 26.30 29.31 42.24
CA TYR A 272 26.87 28.01 41.87
C TYR A 272 28.31 28.20 41.36
N GLU A 273 29.27 27.59 42.04
CA GLU A 273 30.62 27.27 41.52
C GLU A 273 30.55 26.02 40.66
#